data_AF-A0A8J6TKK7-F1
#
_entry.id   AF-A0A8J6TKK7-F1
#
_cell.length_a   1.000
_cell.length_b   1.000
_cell.length_c   1.000
_cell.angle_alpha   90.00
_cell.angle_beta   90.00
_cell.angle_gamma   90.00
#
_symmetry.space_group_name_H-M   'P 1'
#
loop_
_entity.id
_entity.type
_entity.pdbx_description
1 polymer ?
#
loop_
_entity_poly.entity_id
_entity_poly.type
_entity_poly.pdbx_seq_one_letter_code
_entity_poly.pdbx_strand_id
1 'polypeptide(L)'
;MRKVALSLVTLGILILSIAFYPQYVEKPVKDGEGPLAVYLDPSLPAPEYHSPLDWWQANHKDIVNRGDLVKADCLQCHDPVTSCNNCHAYVGVDAILLAP
;
A
#
# COMPACT_ATOMS: atom_id res chain seq x y z
N MET A 1 -47.46 7.43 1.52
CA MET A 1 -46.68 6.99 0.34
C MET A 1 -45.26 7.58 0.32
N ARG A 2 -45.06 8.91 0.29
CA ARG A 2 -43.72 9.56 0.24
C ARG A 2 -42.74 9.11 1.35
N LYS A 3 -43.18 9.05 2.61
CA LYS A 3 -42.32 8.64 3.74
C LYS A 3 -41.86 7.19 3.62
N VAL A 4 -42.75 6.28 3.21
CA VAL A 4 -42.44 4.86 3.00
C VAL A 4 -41.44 4.68 1.87
N ALA A 5 -41.63 5.39 0.75
CA ALA A 5 -40.67 5.35 -0.36
C ALA A 5 -39.28 5.85 0.06
N LEU A 6 -39.20 6.94 0.83
CA LEU A 6 -37.93 7.46 1.34
C LEU A 6 -37.25 6.47 2.31
N SER A 7 -38.02 5.80 3.17
CA SER A 7 -37.49 4.77 4.07
C SER A 7 -36.92 3.58 3.30
N LEU A 8 -37.61 3.13 2.24
CA LEU A 8 -37.12 2.04 1.38
C LEU A 8 -35.84 2.42 0.61
N VAL A 9 -35.78 3.66 0.09
CA VAL A 9 -34.57 4.16 -0.56
C VAL A 9 -33.39 4.22 0.42
N THR A 10 -33.63 4.74 1.63
CA THR A 10 -32.59 4.84 2.65
C THR A 10 -32.08 3.46 3.06
N LEU A 11 -32.99 2.50 3.25
CA LEU A 11 -32.63 1.12 3.57
C LEU A 11 -31.85 0.47 2.43
N GLY A 12 -32.24 0.71 1.18
CA GLY A 12 -31.51 0.25 0.00
C GLY A 12 -30.08 0.78 -0.02
N ILE A 13 -29.88 2.07 0.25
CA ILE A 13 -28.54 2.68 0.32
C ILE A 13 -27.70 2.05 1.43
N LEU A 14 -28.28 1.80 2.60
CA LEU A 14 -27.56 1.16 3.71
C LEU A 14 -27.12 -0.27 3.37
N ILE A 15 -28.02 -1.06 2.78
CA ILE A 15 -27.70 -2.44 2.37
C ILE A 15 -26.59 -2.44 1.32
N LEU A 16 -26.67 -1.57 0.32
CA LEU A 16 -25.63 -1.42 -0.69
C LEU A 16 -24.30 -0.98 -0.05
N SER A 17 -24.34 -0.03 0.89
CA SER A 17 -23.13 0.44 1.56
C SER A 17 -22.42 -0.68 2.32
N ILE A 18 -23.16 -1.59 2.96
CA ILE A 18 -22.60 -2.74 3.66
C ILE A 18 -22.07 -3.78 2.66
N ALA A 19 -22.87 -4.11 1.64
CA ALA A 19 -22.50 -5.13 0.65
C ALA A 19 -21.26 -4.76 -0.17
N PHE A 20 -21.03 -3.47 -0.39
CA PHE A 20 -19.91 -2.93 -1.15
C PHE A 20 -18.87 -2.23 -0.27
N TYR A 21 -18.94 -2.37 1.06
CA TYR A 21 -17.93 -1.79 1.94
C TYR A 21 -16.59 -2.53 1.74
N PRO A 22 -15.46 -1.81 1.56
CA PRO A 22 -14.15 -2.43 1.49
C PRO A 22 -13.92 -3.33 2.70
N GLN A 23 -13.58 -4.59 2.45
CA GLN A 23 -13.25 -5.53 3.52
C GLN A 23 -11.93 -5.12 4.18
N TYR A 24 -11.74 -5.51 5.44
CA TYR A 24 -10.48 -5.29 6.13
C TYR A 24 -9.33 -5.92 5.33
N VAL A 25 -8.32 -5.12 4.99
CA VAL A 25 -7.10 -5.57 4.33
C VAL A 25 -6.00 -5.62 5.38
N GLU A 26 -5.31 -6.75 5.47
CA GLU A 26 -4.16 -6.89 6.36
C GLU A 26 -3.00 -6.01 5.88
N LYS A 27 -2.33 -5.35 6.82
CA LYS A 27 -1.20 -4.48 6.50
C LYS A 27 -0.07 -5.32 5.87
N PRO A 28 0.53 -4.88 4.75
CA PRO A 28 1.74 -5.47 4.22
C PRO A 28 2.88 -5.50 5.25
N VAL A 29 3.50 -6.66 5.45
CA VAL A 29 4.66 -6.83 6.34
C VAL A 29 5.82 -7.42 5.55
N LYS A 30 7.04 -6.93 5.82
CA LYS A 30 8.28 -7.50 5.27
C LYS A 30 8.42 -8.94 5.76
N ASP A 31 8.64 -9.86 4.81
CA ASP A 31 8.76 -11.30 5.07
C ASP A 31 7.52 -11.88 5.81
N GLY A 32 6.35 -11.24 5.66
CA GLY A 32 5.08 -11.69 6.21
C GLY A 32 4.42 -12.78 5.37
N GLU A 33 3.21 -13.16 5.76
CA GLU A 33 2.36 -14.11 5.03
C GLU A 33 1.26 -13.39 4.25
N GLY A 34 0.68 -14.05 3.24
CA GLY A 34 -0.46 -13.54 2.48
C GLY A 34 -0.11 -12.78 1.20
N PRO A 35 -1.13 -12.36 0.43
CA PRO A 35 -0.96 -11.85 -0.93
C PRO A 35 -0.29 -10.47 -1.02
N LEU A 36 -0.28 -9.72 0.09
CA LEU A 36 0.35 -8.40 0.17
C LEU A 36 1.66 -8.42 0.98
N ALA A 37 2.20 -9.59 1.32
CA ALA A 37 3.50 -9.68 1.95
C ALA A 37 4.56 -8.99 1.09
N VAL A 38 5.47 -8.25 1.74
CA VAL A 38 6.57 -7.57 1.05
C VAL A 38 7.75 -8.52 1.04
N TYR A 39 8.13 -8.99 -0.15
CA TYR A 39 9.31 -9.84 -0.32
C TYR A 39 10.51 -9.01 -0.75
N LEU A 40 11.63 -9.18 -0.06
CA LEU A 40 12.92 -8.59 -0.40
C LEU A 40 13.94 -9.72 -0.52
N ASP A 41 14.77 -9.70 -1.57
CA ASP A 41 15.81 -10.72 -1.76
C ASP A 41 16.78 -10.69 -0.56
N PRO A 42 16.85 -11.77 0.26
CA PRO A 42 17.69 -11.79 1.46
C PRO A 42 19.19 -11.84 1.14
N SER A 43 19.59 -12.10 -0.10
CA SER A 43 21.00 -12.07 -0.52
C SER A 43 21.55 -10.65 -0.65
N LEU A 44 20.68 -9.63 -0.71
CA LEU A 44 21.05 -8.23 -0.80
C LEU A 44 20.95 -7.58 0.59
N PRO A 45 22.07 -7.13 1.20
CA PRO A 45 22.03 -6.50 2.50
C PRO A 45 21.31 -5.16 2.43
N ALA A 46 20.42 -4.91 3.39
CA ALA A 46 19.75 -3.61 3.51
C ALA A 46 20.77 -2.52 3.87
N PRO A 47 20.72 -1.35 3.20
CA PRO A 47 21.54 -0.20 3.60
C PRO A 47 21.25 0.26 5.02
N GLU A 48 22.24 0.83 5.71
CA GLU A 48 22.13 1.24 7.13
C GLU A 48 20.96 2.21 7.38
N TYR A 49 20.70 3.12 6.44
CA TYR A 49 19.59 4.08 6.53
C TYR A 49 18.19 3.46 6.41
N HIS A 50 18.07 2.15 6.16
CA HIS A 50 16.80 1.41 6.28
C HIS A 50 16.49 1.02 7.74
N SER A 51 17.40 1.32 8.67
CA SER A 51 17.23 1.04 10.10
C SER A 51 16.89 2.32 10.88
N PRO A 52 15.86 2.30 11.74
CA PRO A 52 14.95 1.20 12.00
C PRO A 52 13.88 1.09 10.90
N LEU A 53 13.40 -0.14 10.63
CA LEU A 53 12.52 -0.44 9.50
C LEU A 53 11.17 0.30 9.56
N ASP A 54 10.61 0.47 10.75
CA ASP A 54 9.36 1.19 10.98
C ASP A 54 9.48 2.68 10.61
N TRP A 55 10.60 3.30 10.97
CA TRP A 55 10.91 4.67 10.56
C TRP A 55 11.06 4.76 9.05
N TRP A 56 11.81 3.84 8.43
CA TRP A 56 11.99 3.82 6.98
C TRP A 56 10.65 3.69 6.24
N GLN A 57 9.79 2.75 6.67
CA GLN A 57 8.46 2.56 6.09
C GLN A 57 7.61 3.84 6.14
N ALA A 58 7.70 4.61 7.23
CA ALA A 58 6.92 5.83 7.40
C ALA A 58 7.51 7.06 6.68
N ASN A 59 8.85 7.13 6.50
CA ASN A 59 9.55 8.37 6.13
C ASN A 59 10.35 8.30 4.83
N HIS A 60 10.49 7.14 4.17
CA HIS A 60 11.27 7.04 2.93
C HIS A 60 10.78 8.00 1.82
N LYS A 61 9.47 8.33 1.81
CA LYS A 61 8.91 9.31 0.88
C LYS A 61 9.57 10.69 1.02
N ASP A 62 9.98 11.08 2.23
CA ASP A 62 10.56 12.41 2.46
C ASP A 62 11.96 12.49 1.85
N ILE A 63 12.71 11.39 1.91
CA ILE A 63 14.02 11.24 1.26
C ILE A 63 13.88 11.34 -0.26
N VAL A 64 12.88 10.65 -0.83
CA VAL A 64 12.59 10.72 -2.27
C VAL A 64 12.11 12.12 -2.68
N ASN A 65 11.23 12.75 -1.89
CA ASN A 65 10.68 14.07 -2.19
C ASN A 65 11.72 15.19 -2.10
N ARG A 66 12.73 15.05 -1.21
CA ARG A 66 13.86 15.97 -1.15
C ARG A 66 14.87 15.77 -2.28
N GLY A 67 14.81 14.63 -2.98
CA GLY A 67 15.75 14.27 -4.03
C GLY A 67 17.05 13.65 -3.52
N ASP A 68 17.10 13.22 -2.25
CA ASP A 68 18.26 12.56 -1.66
C ASP A 68 18.48 11.17 -2.29
N LEU A 69 17.40 10.52 -2.71
CA LEU A 69 17.37 9.29 -3.49
C LEU A 69 16.33 9.42 -4.61
N VAL A 70 16.58 8.79 -5.75
CA VAL A 70 15.60 8.67 -6.83
C VAL A 70 15.02 7.26 -6.88
N LYS A 71 13.83 7.11 -7.49
CA LYS A 71 13.14 5.82 -7.61
C LYS A 71 14.06 4.72 -8.18
N ALA A 72 14.90 5.06 -9.15
CA ALA A 72 15.82 4.13 -9.79
C ALA A 72 16.83 3.51 -8.82
N ASP A 73 17.21 4.21 -7.74
CA ASP A 73 18.16 3.69 -6.74
C ASP A 73 17.55 2.52 -5.96
N CYS A 74 16.25 2.58 -5.70
CA CYS A 74 15.52 1.50 -5.02
C CYS A 74 15.38 0.27 -5.93
N LEU A 75 15.11 0.48 -7.22
CA LEU A 75 14.84 -0.59 -8.18
C LEU A 75 16.05 -1.48 -8.50
N GLN A 76 17.25 -1.12 -8.02
CA GLN A 76 18.44 -1.96 -8.13
C GLN A 76 18.32 -3.24 -7.28
N CYS A 77 17.57 -3.18 -6.18
CA CYS A 77 17.42 -4.29 -5.24
C CYS A 77 15.94 -4.66 -5.00
N HIS A 78 15.00 -3.81 -5.40
CA HIS A 78 13.58 -3.98 -5.15
C HIS A 78 12.80 -4.20 -6.45
N ASP A 79 12.06 -5.30 -6.53
CA ASP A 79 11.00 -5.45 -7.52
C ASP A 79 9.74 -4.70 -7.03
N PRO A 80 9.27 -3.66 -7.74
CA PRO A 80 8.15 -2.86 -7.29
C PRO A 80 6.86 -3.65 -7.22
N VAL A 81 6.69 -4.72 -8.03
CA VAL A 81 5.47 -5.55 -8.06
C VAL A 81 5.31 -6.35 -6.78
N THR A 82 6.40 -6.92 -6.26
CA THR A 82 6.39 -7.80 -5.08
C THR A 82 6.78 -7.09 -3.78
N SER A 83 7.23 -5.83 -3.86
CA SER A 83 7.63 -5.04 -2.69
C SER A 83 6.84 -3.73 -2.55
N CYS A 84 7.29 -2.64 -3.18
CA CYS A 84 6.77 -1.29 -2.97
C CYS A 84 5.26 -1.19 -3.23
N ASN A 85 4.76 -1.83 -4.30
CA ASN A 85 3.38 -1.66 -4.73
C ASN A 85 2.36 -2.31 -3.78
N ASN A 86 2.77 -3.30 -2.99
CA ASN A 86 1.90 -3.86 -1.94
C ASN A 86 1.60 -2.82 -0.86
N CYS A 87 2.63 -2.08 -0.42
CA CYS A 87 2.46 -0.96 0.50
C CYS A 87 1.75 0.24 -0.15
N HIS A 88 2.11 0.59 -1.38
CA HIS A 88 1.52 1.75 -2.06
C HIS A 88 0.03 1.56 -2.31
N ALA A 89 -0.39 0.36 -2.74
CA ALA A 89 -1.79 0.01 -2.88
C ALA A 89 -2.52 0.05 -1.54
N TYR A 90 -1.90 -0.48 -0.47
CA TYR A 90 -2.49 -0.48 0.87
C TYR A 90 -2.73 0.93 1.43
N VAL A 91 -1.78 1.85 1.26
CA VAL A 91 -1.89 3.23 1.76
C VAL A 91 -2.55 4.20 0.78
N GLY A 92 -2.92 3.73 -0.42
CA GLY A 92 -3.65 4.51 -1.42
C GLY A 92 -2.81 5.59 -2.11
N VAL A 93 -1.55 5.29 -2.45
CA VAL A 93 -0.65 6.19 -3.19
C VAL A 93 -0.25 5.60 -4.55
N ASP A 94 0.31 6.44 -5.42
CA ASP A 94 0.69 6.06 -6.79
C ASP A 94 1.63 4.85 -6.82
N ALA A 95 1.34 3.89 -7.70
CA ALA A 95 2.19 2.74 -7.94
C ALA A 95 3.54 3.13 -8.55
N ILE A 96 4.58 2.38 -8.22
CA ILE A 96 5.87 2.45 -8.88
C ILE A 96 5.80 1.58 -10.14
N LEU A 97 5.85 2.24 -11.29
CA LEU A 97 5.94 1.60 -12.60
C LEU A 97 7.41 1.35 -12.92
N LEU A 98 7.71 0.17 -13.47
CA LEU A 98 8.99 -0.05 -14.13
C LEU A 98 9.06 0.91 -15.33
N ALA A 99 10.17 1.65 -15.46
CA ALA A 99 10.42 2.40 -16.67
C ALA A 99 10.43 1.42 -17.87
N PRO A 100 9.93 1.82 -19.06
CA PRO A 100 10.02 1.00 -20.26
C PRO A 100 11.45 0.67 -20.65
#